data_AF-A0A4P5WLZ1-F1
#
_entry.id   AF-A0A4P5WLZ1-F1
#
_cell.length_a   1.000
_cell.length_b   1.000
_cell.length_c   1.000
_cell.angle_alpha   90.00
_cell.angle_beta   90.00
_cell.angle_gamma   90.00
#
_symmetry.space_group_name_H-M   'P 1'
#
loop_
_entity.id
_entity.type
_entity.pdbx_description
1 polymer ?
#
loop_
_entity_poly.entity_id
_entity_poly.type
_entity_poly.pdbx_seq_one_letter_code
_entity_poly.pdbx_strand_id
1 'polypeptide(L)'
;MMEPVSALKEPKEYRSWWRETYVSPLPGAQPGRFSPLVTWLAAFVLVAALLSVVLLSASSSKLERVEAPEQALSLMVSRTMDAQEGLKRAPQWERQLFAWTSGGNETEQAHAIEWYRELARVSTDPLVPLQLAILQAEAGHESQALLSAHEWADAENPLPQFADLVRAAYGEGAGPDADQYLVWQAELAALLPSGWFYDRLAERLARRANDAALLSRIQEQAVVRVDRQFVWLHRIRLVELGGMVVGTVVCLLLWLTRSESARFVRLHEPGVPPPWSGALGVAVLLRGGALGAIGTALFLIYASPDNASLRALAIPLTNVPLLFLAYRHLFRPSGMTFEEGFGLEIGWANVGRLMAMVVAVVAAGLWGEWVMERLSEPFHLTSHWTEWFDADLVWGSPALTVISGIEYVIFAPLFEELAFRGILFAILRRKFSFLPAALISAGIFAIAHGYGLIGFVSVLWSGLLWAWLYEKTGSLWPGILAHAINNLLVCLSVMALLRL
;
A
#
# COMPACT_ATOMS: atom_id res chain seq x y z
N MET A 1 18.20 -48.24 -56.47
CA MET A 1 18.87 -47.00 -56.03
C MET A 1 17.77 -45.95 -55.86
N MET A 2 17.76 -45.25 -54.73
CA MET A 2 16.77 -44.28 -54.23
C MET A 2 15.58 -44.81 -53.40
N GLU A 3 15.81 -45.02 -52.10
CA GLU A 3 14.99 -44.37 -51.05
C GLU A 3 15.38 -42.88 -51.01
N PRO A 4 14.53 -41.89 -50.60
CA PRO A 4 13.81 -41.81 -49.30
C PRO A 4 12.43 -41.06 -49.41
N VAL A 5 11.61 -40.79 -48.37
CA VAL A 5 11.80 -39.85 -47.25
C VAL A 5 10.87 -40.21 -46.08
N SER A 6 11.47 -40.16 -44.89
CA SER A 6 10.93 -40.42 -43.57
C SER A 6 9.66 -39.65 -43.22
N ALA A 7 8.69 -40.36 -42.64
CA ALA A 7 7.61 -39.77 -41.85
C ALA A 7 8.23 -38.94 -40.70
N LEU A 8 7.88 -37.65 -40.68
CA LEU A 8 8.18 -36.76 -39.57
C LEU A 8 7.62 -37.37 -38.30
N LYS A 9 8.50 -37.72 -37.35
CA LYS A 9 8.10 -38.00 -35.98
C LYS A 9 7.39 -36.75 -35.46
N GLU A 10 6.10 -36.88 -35.15
CA GLU A 10 5.40 -35.92 -34.30
C GLU A 10 6.26 -35.64 -33.06
N PRO A 11 6.33 -34.39 -32.59
CA PRO A 11 7.04 -34.09 -31.37
C PRO A 11 6.42 -34.96 -30.27
N LYS A 12 7.24 -35.78 -29.59
CA LYS A 12 6.83 -36.48 -28.38
C LYS A 12 6.35 -35.42 -27.39
N GLU A 13 5.04 -35.20 -27.32
CA GLU A 13 4.44 -34.57 -26.16
C GLU A 13 4.89 -35.40 -24.96
N TYR A 14 5.73 -34.82 -24.10
CA TYR A 14 6.10 -35.42 -22.83
C TYR A 14 4.87 -35.37 -21.93
N ARG A 15 3.92 -36.27 -22.19
CA ARG A 15 2.70 -36.41 -21.39
C ARG A 15 3.09 -37.06 -20.09
N SER A 16 3.10 -36.26 -19.04
CA SER A 16 3.41 -36.73 -17.70
C SER A 16 2.40 -37.79 -17.25
N TRP A 17 2.90 -38.91 -16.75
CA TRP A 17 2.14 -40.14 -16.44
C TRP A 17 0.96 -39.94 -15.47
N TRP A 18 0.95 -38.88 -14.66
CA TRP A 18 -0.17 -38.53 -13.79
C TRP A 18 -1.39 -37.95 -14.52
N ARG A 19 -1.30 -37.67 -15.83
CA ARG A 19 -2.39 -37.13 -16.66
C ARG A 19 -3.42 -38.17 -17.10
N GLU A 20 -3.05 -39.45 -17.24
CA GLU A 20 -3.96 -40.48 -17.78
C GLU A 20 -4.90 -41.08 -16.74
N THR A 21 -4.60 -40.90 -15.46
CA THR A 21 -5.45 -41.37 -14.38
C THR A 21 -6.18 -40.20 -13.76
N TYR A 22 -7.51 -40.14 -13.90
CA TYR A 22 -8.43 -39.46 -12.96
C TYR A 22 -8.36 -40.04 -11.52
N VAL A 23 -7.27 -40.73 -11.20
CA VAL A 23 -6.96 -41.34 -9.93
C VAL A 23 -5.93 -40.40 -9.31
N SER A 24 -6.32 -39.72 -8.23
CA SER A 24 -5.33 -39.15 -7.31
C SER A 24 -4.26 -40.23 -7.07
N PRO A 25 -2.95 -39.91 -7.06
CA PRO A 25 -1.93 -40.93 -6.87
C PRO A 25 -2.36 -41.84 -5.71
N LEU A 26 -2.43 -43.15 -6.01
CA LEU A 26 -2.90 -44.18 -5.08
C LEU A 26 -2.33 -43.90 -3.68
N PRO A 27 -3.10 -44.08 -2.59
CA PRO A 27 -2.59 -44.00 -1.23
C PRO A 27 -1.62 -45.18 -1.01
N GLY A 28 -0.41 -45.05 -1.53
CA GLY A 28 0.60 -46.08 -1.59
C GLY A 28 1.97 -45.41 -1.56
N ALA A 29 2.57 -45.46 -0.36
CA ALA A 29 3.89 -44.98 0.01
C ALA A 29 4.10 -43.44 0.05
N GLN A 30 3.47 -42.75 1.00
CA GLN A 30 4.01 -41.47 1.47
C GLN A 30 5.08 -41.71 2.56
N PRO A 31 6.37 -41.40 2.32
CA PRO A 31 7.37 -41.41 3.37
C PRO A 31 7.19 -40.15 4.23
N GLY A 32 6.51 -40.29 5.37
CA GLY A 32 6.47 -39.30 6.45
C GLY A 32 5.07 -38.90 6.88
N ARG A 33 4.45 -39.68 7.78
CA ARG A 33 3.31 -39.16 8.55
C ARG A 33 3.82 -38.06 9.47
N PHE A 34 3.48 -36.81 9.16
CA PHE A 34 3.71 -35.70 10.07
C PHE A 34 3.03 -36.00 11.42
N SER A 35 3.76 -35.83 12.53
CA SER A 35 3.20 -35.95 13.88
C SER A 35 1.99 -35.01 14.07
N PRO A 36 0.79 -35.52 14.37
CA PRO A 36 -0.39 -34.69 14.59
C PRO A 36 -0.20 -33.67 15.70
N LEU A 37 0.49 -34.05 16.78
CA LEU A 37 0.78 -33.17 17.92
C LEU A 37 1.60 -31.96 17.48
N VAL A 38 2.68 -32.17 16.72
CA VAL A 38 3.53 -31.08 16.23
C VAL A 38 2.75 -30.17 15.27
N THR A 39 1.86 -30.74 14.45
CA THR A 39 1.01 -29.94 13.56
C THR A 39 0.00 -29.09 14.33
N TRP A 40 -0.59 -29.61 15.41
CA TRP A 40 -1.47 -28.84 16.29
C TRP A 40 -0.75 -27.73 17.04
N LEU A 41 0.45 -28.01 17.57
CA LEU A 41 1.29 -26.99 18.20
C LEU A 41 1.68 -25.89 17.21
N ALA A 42 2.06 -26.26 15.99
CA ALA A 42 2.35 -25.30 14.93
C ALA A 42 1.12 -24.46 14.55
N ALA A 43 -0.06 -25.09 14.47
CA ALA A 43 -1.31 -24.36 14.24
C ALA A 43 -1.60 -23.35 15.35
N PHE A 44 -1.41 -23.74 16.61
CA PHE A 44 -1.57 -22.84 17.75
C PHE A 44 -0.63 -21.63 17.66
N VAL A 45 0.66 -21.86 17.37
CA VAL A 45 1.64 -20.77 17.20
C VAL A 45 1.23 -19.82 16.08
N LEU A 46 0.84 -20.35 14.91
CA LEU A 46 0.47 -19.53 13.76
C LEU A 46 -0.82 -18.73 14.00
N VAL A 47 -1.83 -19.35 14.64
CA VAL A 47 -3.07 -18.66 15.02
C VAL A 47 -2.79 -17.60 16.08
N ALA A 48 -1.95 -17.89 17.07
CA ALA A 48 -1.55 -16.91 18.08
C ALA A 48 -0.82 -15.73 17.45
N ALA A 49 0.07 -15.95 16.49
CA ALA A 49 0.76 -14.89 15.76
C ALA A 49 -0.20 -14.02 14.93
N LEU A 50 -1.16 -14.63 14.22
CA LEU A 50 -2.18 -13.88 13.48
C LEU A 50 -3.09 -13.10 14.43
N LEU A 51 -3.49 -13.71 15.55
CA LEU A 51 -4.29 -13.04 16.57
C LEU A 51 -3.53 -11.88 17.21
N SER A 52 -2.22 -12.01 17.45
CA SER A 52 -1.42 -10.89 17.96
C SER A 52 -1.38 -9.72 16.97
N VAL A 53 -1.31 -9.97 15.66
CA VAL A 53 -1.41 -8.91 14.65
C VAL A 53 -2.75 -8.19 14.76
N VAL A 54 -3.86 -8.93 14.86
CA VAL A 54 -5.20 -8.35 14.99
C VAL A 54 -5.35 -7.55 16.29
N LEU A 55 -4.92 -8.12 17.41
CA LEU A 55 -5.01 -7.47 18.72
C LEU A 55 -4.17 -6.21 18.76
N LEU A 56 -2.89 -6.27 18.36
CA LEU A 56 -2.02 -5.09 18.27
C LEU A 56 -2.61 -4.05 17.33
N SER A 57 -3.19 -4.48 16.21
CA SER A 57 -3.81 -3.57 15.24
C SER A 57 -5.00 -2.82 15.80
N ALA A 58 -5.79 -3.49 16.66
CA ALA A 58 -6.99 -2.93 17.28
C ALA A 58 -6.74 -2.18 18.59
N SER A 59 -5.68 -2.52 19.33
CA SER A 59 -5.43 -1.99 20.69
C SER A 59 -4.39 -0.88 20.74
N SER A 60 -3.41 -0.85 19.83
CA SER A 60 -2.40 0.22 19.81
C SER A 60 -2.96 1.48 19.19
N SER A 61 -2.64 2.65 19.77
CA SER A 61 -2.93 3.91 19.10
C SER A 61 -2.18 3.93 17.77
N LYS A 62 -2.87 4.33 16.70
CA LYS A 62 -2.25 4.42 15.36
C LYS A 62 -1.06 5.39 15.37
N LEU A 63 -1.14 6.43 16.21
CA LEU A 63 -0.10 7.43 16.40
C LEU A 63 1.16 6.88 17.08
N GLU A 64 1.03 5.91 18.00
CA GLU A 64 2.18 5.28 18.70
C GLU A 64 3.10 4.49 17.74
N ARG A 65 2.62 4.17 16.53
CA ARG A 65 3.42 3.46 15.52
C ARG A 65 4.36 4.39 14.75
N VAL A 66 4.20 5.70 14.88
CA VAL A 66 5.03 6.71 14.23
C VAL A 66 5.95 7.32 15.28
N GLU A 67 7.26 7.31 15.04
CA GLU A 67 8.26 7.78 16.02
C GLU A 67 8.11 9.28 16.34
N ALA A 68 7.78 10.10 15.34
CA ALA A 68 7.56 11.54 15.46
C ALA A 68 6.23 11.94 14.80
N PRO A 69 5.08 11.64 15.44
CA PRO A 69 3.77 11.83 14.82
C PRO A 69 3.44 13.29 14.54
N GLU A 70 3.94 14.23 15.35
CA GLU A 70 3.79 15.68 15.16
C GLU A 70 4.46 16.14 13.87
N GLN A 71 5.71 15.73 13.65
CA GLN A 71 6.48 16.11 12.46
C GLN A 71 5.92 15.42 11.21
N ALA A 72 5.53 14.14 11.33
CA ALA A 72 4.92 13.38 10.23
C ALA A 72 3.60 14.01 9.77
N LEU A 73 2.70 14.30 10.71
CA LEU A 73 1.39 14.88 10.40
C LEU A 73 1.54 16.29 9.83
N SER A 74 2.42 17.11 10.41
CA SER A 74 2.76 18.45 9.92
C SER A 74 3.24 18.42 8.47
N LEU A 75 4.22 17.56 8.16
CA LEU A 75 4.71 17.39 6.80
C LEU A 75 3.59 16.96 5.87
N MET A 76 2.85 15.91 6.25
CA MET A 76 1.83 15.31 5.42
C MET A 76 0.70 16.29 5.09
N VAL A 77 0.11 16.93 6.09
CA VAL A 77 -0.97 17.90 5.87
C VAL A 77 -0.45 19.09 5.07
N SER A 78 0.75 19.58 5.38
CA SER A 78 1.37 20.66 4.61
C SER A 78 1.49 20.32 3.12
N ARG A 79 1.99 19.11 2.79
CA ARG A 79 2.14 18.66 1.39
C ARG A 79 0.82 18.39 0.70
N THR A 80 -0.15 17.79 1.38
CA THR A 80 -1.49 17.56 0.83
C THR A 80 -2.18 18.88 0.53
N MET A 81 -2.11 19.86 1.43
CA MET A 81 -2.69 21.18 1.21
C MET A 81 -1.98 21.96 0.10
N ASP A 82 -0.64 21.88 0.01
CA ASP A 82 0.13 22.44 -1.10
C ASP A 82 -0.32 21.83 -2.45
N ALA A 83 -0.51 20.50 -2.52
CA ALA A 83 -0.97 19.82 -3.72
C ALA A 83 -2.38 20.29 -4.16
N GLN A 84 -3.29 20.52 -3.20
CA GLN A 84 -4.63 21.08 -3.47
C GLN A 84 -4.54 22.53 -4.01
N GLU A 85 -3.60 23.33 -3.50
CA GLU A 85 -3.40 24.70 -3.99
C GLU A 85 -2.82 24.71 -5.41
N GLY A 86 -1.92 23.77 -5.74
CA GLY A 86 -1.45 23.54 -7.10
C GLY A 86 -2.61 23.22 -8.06
N LEU A 87 -3.55 22.40 -7.60
CA LEU A 87 -4.71 22.01 -8.40
C LEU A 87 -5.63 23.22 -8.71
N LYS A 88 -5.80 24.17 -7.79
CA LYS A 88 -6.62 25.37 -8.04
C LYS A 88 -6.13 26.18 -9.25
N ARG A 89 -4.81 26.19 -9.47
CA ARG A 89 -4.12 26.90 -10.57
C ARG A 89 -4.06 26.09 -11.86
N ALA A 90 -4.39 24.80 -11.82
CA ALA A 90 -4.41 23.93 -12.99
C ALA A 90 -5.54 24.29 -13.97
N PRO A 91 -5.39 23.98 -15.28
CA PRO A 91 -6.46 24.10 -16.27
C PRO A 91 -7.77 23.43 -15.82
N GLN A 92 -8.91 23.95 -16.29
CA GLN A 92 -10.23 23.44 -15.86
C GLN A 92 -10.43 21.94 -16.10
N TRP A 93 -9.92 21.41 -17.22
CA TRP A 93 -10.01 19.99 -17.54
C TRP A 93 -9.20 19.13 -16.56
N GLU A 94 -8.04 19.61 -16.09
CA GLU A 94 -7.23 18.92 -15.08
C GLU A 94 -7.96 18.92 -13.74
N ARG A 95 -8.54 20.07 -13.34
CA ARG A 95 -9.34 20.15 -12.11
C ARG A 95 -10.52 19.19 -12.11
N GLN A 96 -11.21 19.06 -13.24
CA GLN A 96 -12.32 18.11 -13.39
C GLN A 96 -11.84 16.66 -13.33
N LEU A 97 -10.71 16.35 -13.97
CA LEU A 97 -10.12 15.02 -13.93
C LEU A 97 -9.70 14.65 -12.51
N PHE A 98 -8.99 15.54 -11.81
CA PHE A 98 -8.56 15.31 -10.43
C PHE A 98 -9.74 15.21 -9.45
N ALA A 99 -10.74 16.08 -9.56
CA ALA A 99 -11.95 15.98 -8.75
C ALA A 99 -12.73 14.67 -9.01
N TRP A 100 -12.58 14.07 -10.19
CA TRP A 100 -13.16 12.76 -10.50
C TRP A 100 -12.31 11.60 -9.98
N THR A 101 -10.98 11.75 -9.93
CA THR A 101 -10.07 10.71 -9.44
C THR A 101 -9.71 10.82 -7.97
N SER A 102 -10.02 11.92 -7.31
CA SER A 102 -9.59 12.26 -5.95
C SER A 102 -10.69 13.05 -5.27
N GLY A 103 -10.90 12.83 -3.98
CA GLY A 103 -11.85 13.59 -3.18
C GLY A 103 -11.67 15.11 -3.27
N GLY A 104 -12.73 15.85 -2.91
CA GLY A 104 -12.71 17.32 -2.93
C GLY A 104 -11.80 17.93 -1.85
N ASN A 105 -11.37 19.18 -2.07
CA ASN A 105 -10.51 19.93 -1.13
C ASN A 105 -11.13 20.07 0.27
N GLU A 106 -12.45 20.26 0.37
CA GLU A 106 -13.16 20.37 1.65
C GLU A 106 -13.05 19.08 2.48
N THR A 107 -13.17 17.93 1.81
CA THR A 107 -13.05 16.60 2.42
C THR A 107 -11.65 16.39 2.98
N GLU A 108 -10.61 16.77 2.24
CA GLU A 108 -9.21 16.68 2.69
C GLU A 108 -8.93 17.58 3.90
N GLN A 109 -9.46 18.81 3.90
CA GLN A 109 -9.32 19.72 5.04
C GLN A 109 -10.04 19.19 6.29
N ALA A 110 -11.23 18.60 6.13
CA ALA A 110 -11.97 18.00 7.23
C ALA A 110 -11.18 16.84 7.87
N HIS A 111 -10.59 15.95 7.05
CA HIS A 111 -9.74 14.87 7.54
C HIS A 111 -8.50 15.39 8.27
N ALA A 112 -7.82 16.40 7.71
CA ALA A 112 -6.67 17.02 8.35
C ALA A 112 -7.01 17.57 9.74
N ILE A 113 -8.15 18.26 9.89
CA ILE A 113 -8.63 18.76 11.17
C ILE A 113 -8.91 17.62 12.15
N GLU A 114 -9.51 16.52 11.70
CA GLU A 114 -9.77 15.35 12.55
C GLU A 114 -8.47 14.69 13.05
N TRP A 115 -7.49 14.51 12.16
CA TRP A 115 -6.17 13.97 12.54
C TRP A 115 -5.44 14.86 13.53
N TYR A 116 -5.48 16.18 13.36
CA TYR A 116 -4.90 17.10 14.34
C TYR A 116 -5.65 17.09 15.68
N ARG A 117 -6.98 16.95 15.67
CA ARG A 117 -7.76 16.79 16.91
C ARG A 117 -7.42 15.49 17.64
N GLU A 118 -7.18 14.40 16.91
CA GLU A 118 -6.70 13.15 17.50
C GLU A 118 -5.31 13.34 18.12
N LEU A 119 -4.37 13.92 17.37
CA LEU A 119 -3.01 14.18 17.83
C LEU A 119 -2.98 15.11 19.06
N ALA A 120 -3.79 16.17 19.06
CA ALA A 120 -3.87 17.12 20.17
C ALA A 120 -4.36 16.51 21.50
N ARG A 121 -5.01 15.33 21.47
CA ARG A 121 -5.41 14.63 22.71
C ARG A 121 -4.26 13.91 23.38
N VAL A 122 -3.18 13.62 22.65
CA VAL A 122 -2.07 12.80 23.12
C VAL A 122 -0.74 13.54 23.13
N SER A 123 -0.54 14.49 22.22
CA SER A 123 0.69 15.26 22.10
C SER A 123 0.72 16.45 23.07
N THR A 124 1.90 16.72 23.61
CA THR A 124 2.19 17.90 24.44
C THR A 124 2.94 18.99 23.65
N ASP A 125 3.20 18.79 22.36
CA ASP A 125 3.88 19.77 21.52
C ASP A 125 2.96 20.99 21.29
N PRO A 126 3.37 22.21 21.69
CA PRO A 126 2.55 23.40 21.55
C PRO A 126 2.35 23.84 20.09
N LEU A 127 3.09 23.31 19.12
CA LEU A 127 2.85 23.57 17.69
C LEU A 127 1.60 22.86 17.16
N VAL A 128 1.22 21.72 17.73
CA VAL A 128 0.02 20.97 17.33
C VAL A 128 -1.25 21.83 17.45
N PRO A 129 -1.54 22.48 18.61
CA PRO A 129 -2.71 23.35 18.71
C PRO A 129 -2.63 24.58 17.79
N LEU A 130 -1.44 25.18 17.59
CA LEU A 130 -1.26 26.29 16.63
C LEU A 130 -1.61 25.86 15.19
N GLN A 131 -1.07 24.73 14.72
CA GLN A 131 -1.34 24.20 13.39
C GLN A 131 -2.81 23.83 13.21
N LEU A 132 -3.44 23.25 14.23
CA LEU A 132 -4.88 22.99 14.24
C LEU A 132 -5.70 24.28 14.10
N ALA A 133 -5.34 25.35 14.80
CA ALA A 133 -6.02 26.64 14.68
C ALA A 133 -5.85 27.26 13.28
N ILE A 134 -4.67 27.16 12.67
CA ILE A 134 -4.43 27.61 11.28
C ILE A 134 -5.33 26.83 10.32
N LEU A 135 -5.41 25.50 10.44
CA LEU A 135 -6.27 24.66 9.60
C LEU A 135 -7.76 25.02 9.77
N GLN A 136 -8.20 25.20 11.01
CA GLN A 136 -9.58 25.58 11.29
C GLN A 136 -9.93 26.94 10.68
N ALA A 137 -9.06 27.94 10.84
CA ALA A 137 -9.29 29.26 10.27
C ALA A 137 -9.37 29.22 8.73
N GLU A 138 -8.42 28.54 8.08
CA GLU A 138 -8.39 28.41 6.62
C GLU A 138 -9.50 27.52 6.06
N ALA A 139 -10.11 26.65 6.89
CA ALA A 139 -11.32 25.90 6.57
C ALA A 139 -12.62 26.71 6.81
N GLY A 140 -12.52 28.00 7.17
CA GLY A 140 -13.68 28.88 7.42
C GLY A 140 -14.22 28.83 8.85
N HIS A 141 -13.55 28.14 9.78
CA HIS A 141 -13.87 28.11 11.20
C HIS A 141 -13.03 29.12 12.01
N GLU A 142 -12.90 30.35 11.52
CA GLU A 142 -12.08 31.41 12.14
C GLU A 142 -12.44 31.66 13.60
N SER A 143 -13.73 31.62 13.95
CA SER A 143 -14.19 31.78 15.34
C SER A 143 -13.66 30.71 16.29
N GLN A 144 -13.45 29.47 15.82
CA GLN A 144 -12.86 28.41 16.64
C GLN A 144 -11.38 28.66 16.87
N ALA A 145 -10.64 29.06 15.82
CA ALA A 145 -9.23 29.40 15.93
C ALA A 145 -9.01 30.58 16.89
N LEU A 146 -9.86 31.61 16.82
CA LEU A 146 -9.81 32.76 17.72
C LEU A 146 -10.22 32.42 19.16
N LEU A 147 -11.15 31.48 19.35
CA LEU A 147 -11.50 30.98 20.67
C LEU A 147 -10.31 30.24 21.31
N SER A 148 -9.64 29.36 20.56
CA SER A 148 -8.42 28.70 21.05
C SER A 148 -7.32 29.71 21.39
N ALA A 149 -7.12 30.72 20.54
CA ALA A 149 -6.21 31.83 20.85
C ALA A 149 -6.66 32.66 22.07
N HIS A 150 -7.94 32.69 22.41
CA HIS A 150 -8.41 33.31 23.66
C HIS A 150 -7.94 32.51 24.88
N GLU A 151 -8.17 31.20 24.86
CA GLU A 151 -7.79 30.27 25.94
C GLU A 151 -6.27 30.23 26.18
N TRP A 152 -5.47 30.39 25.12
CA TRP A 152 -4.00 30.35 25.19
C TRP A 152 -3.35 31.60 25.80
N ALA A 153 -4.06 32.73 25.87
CA ALA A 153 -3.45 33.98 26.34
C ALA A 153 -3.04 33.94 27.82
N ASP A 154 -3.75 33.14 28.63
CA ASP A 154 -3.45 32.95 30.05
C ASP A 154 -2.69 31.64 30.32
N ALA A 155 -2.28 30.92 29.26
CA ALA A 155 -1.58 29.65 29.36
C ALA A 155 -0.05 29.83 29.50
N GLU A 156 0.66 28.72 29.74
CA GLU A 156 2.12 28.73 29.82
C GLU A 156 2.78 28.98 28.45
N ASN A 157 3.98 29.57 28.47
CA ASN A 157 4.77 29.79 27.26
C ASN A 157 5.00 28.45 26.51
N PRO A 158 4.94 28.43 25.16
CA PRO A 158 4.83 29.58 24.25
C PRO A 158 3.40 29.93 23.80
N LEU A 159 2.36 29.34 24.39
CA LEU A 159 0.97 29.48 23.90
C LEU A 159 0.46 30.94 23.81
N PRO A 160 0.78 31.86 24.74
CA PRO A 160 0.40 33.27 24.59
C PRO A 160 0.96 33.93 23.32
N GLN A 161 2.18 33.57 22.90
CA GLN A 161 2.77 34.09 21.66
C GLN A 161 2.01 33.58 20.44
N PHE A 162 1.56 32.32 20.48
CA PHE A 162 0.76 31.72 19.40
C PHE A 162 -0.63 32.35 19.32
N ALA A 163 -1.21 32.71 20.47
CA ALA A 163 -2.46 33.47 20.53
C ALA A 163 -2.34 34.81 19.80
N ASP A 164 -1.25 35.55 20.04
CA ASP A 164 -1.00 36.83 19.39
C ASP A 164 -0.87 36.68 17.88
N LEU A 165 -0.14 35.68 17.40
CA LEU A 165 -0.01 35.39 15.97
C LEU A 165 -1.37 35.07 15.31
N VAL A 166 -2.18 34.20 15.93
CA VAL A 166 -3.50 33.81 15.41
C VAL A 166 -4.45 35.01 15.41
N ARG A 167 -4.48 35.82 16.47
CA ARG A 167 -5.31 37.04 16.54
C ARG A 167 -4.87 38.07 15.51
N ALA A 168 -3.56 38.27 15.34
CA ALA A 168 -3.01 39.19 14.35
C ALA A 168 -3.41 38.80 12.91
N ALA A 169 -3.36 37.51 12.60
CA ALA A 169 -3.68 37.00 11.28
C ALA A 169 -5.19 36.96 11.00
N TYR A 170 -6.00 36.45 11.94
CA TYR A 170 -7.41 36.09 11.73
C TYR A 170 -8.42 36.91 12.53
N GLY A 171 -8.00 37.76 13.47
CA GLY A 171 -8.91 38.54 14.30
C GLY A 171 -9.71 39.58 13.51
N GLU A 172 -10.69 40.21 14.15
CA GLU A 172 -11.38 41.39 13.60
C GLU A 172 -10.88 42.66 14.29
N GLY A 173 -10.44 43.66 13.51
CA GLY A 173 -9.93 44.93 14.06
C GLY A 173 -8.78 45.54 13.26
N ALA A 174 -8.51 46.83 13.52
CA ALA A 174 -7.29 47.48 13.05
C ALA A 174 -6.08 46.85 13.75
N GLY A 175 -5.12 46.39 12.95
CA GLY A 175 -3.88 45.83 13.46
C GLY A 175 -3.03 46.88 14.21
N PRO A 176 -2.08 46.44 15.04
CA PRO A 176 -1.07 47.33 15.59
C PRO A 176 -0.16 47.90 14.48
N ASP A 177 0.79 48.74 14.86
CA ASP A 177 1.72 49.39 13.93
C ASP A 177 2.53 48.36 13.10
N ALA A 178 3.00 48.79 11.92
CA ALA A 178 3.73 47.94 10.97
C ALA A 178 4.98 47.25 11.59
N ASP A 179 5.61 47.89 12.58
CA ASP A 179 6.77 47.33 13.28
C ASP A 179 6.42 46.05 14.07
N GLN A 180 5.21 45.97 14.64
CA GLN A 180 4.77 44.78 15.36
C GLN A 180 4.53 43.60 14.41
N TYR A 181 4.00 43.88 13.22
CA TYR A 181 3.86 42.86 12.17
C TYR A 181 5.21 42.31 11.71
N LEU A 182 6.26 43.13 11.67
CA LEU A 182 7.61 42.68 11.37
C LEU A 182 8.15 41.71 12.44
N VAL A 183 7.88 41.99 13.72
CA VAL A 183 8.24 41.10 14.83
C VAL A 183 7.53 39.76 14.69
N TRP A 184 6.21 39.76 14.47
CA TRP A 184 5.44 38.53 14.28
C TRP A 184 5.88 37.72 13.06
N GLN A 185 6.27 38.37 11.96
CA GLN A 185 6.83 37.68 10.80
C GLN A 185 8.17 37.00 11.11
N ALA A 186 9.04 37.64 11.89
CA ALA A 186 10.31 37.07 12.33
C ALA A 186 10.11 35.90 13.30
N GLU A 187 9.19 36.04 14.25
CA GLU A 187 8.80 34.96 15.17
C GLU A 187 8.24 33.76 14.40
N LEU A 188 7.32 33.99 13.47
CA LEU A 188 6.74 32.95 12.63
C LEU A 188 7.81 32.18 11.84
N ALA A 189 8.79 32.88 11.26
CA ALA A 189 9.89 32.26 10.53
C ALA A 189 10.83 31.41 11.39
N ALA A 190 10.92 31.70 12.69
CA ALA A 190 11.67 30.88 13.65
C ALA A 190 10.85 29.68 14.16
N LEU A 191 9.53 29.78 14.16
CA LEU A 191 8.62 28.79 14.74
C LEU A 191 8.22 27.67 13.77
N LEU A 192 7.79 28.02 12.55
CA LEU A 192 7.26 27.05 11.59
C LEU A 192 8.23 26.82 10.43
N PRO A 193 8.44 25.55 10.03
CA PRO A 193 9.19 25.26 8.82
C PRO A 193 8.45 25.80 7.58
N SER A 194 9.21 26.08 6.52
CA SER A 194 8.63 26.45 5.23
C SER A 194 7.65 25.38 4.74
N GLY A 195 6.44 25.79 4.39
CA GLY A 195 5.35 24.89 4.02
C GLY A 195 4.01 25.60 4.10
N TRP A 196 2.93 24.87 3.91
CA TRP A 196 1.59 25.43 3.83
C TRP A 196 1.20 26.24 5.08
N PHE A 197 1.46 25.72 6.30
CA PHE A 197 1.13 26.43 7.54
C PHE A 197 1.84 27.77 7.67
N TYR A 198 3.15 27.80 7.40
CA TYR A 198 3.95 29.03 7.41
C TYR A 198 3.41 30.01 6.37
N ASP A 199 3.22 29.56 5.13
CA ASP A 199 2.78 30.41 4.01
C ASP A 199 1.42 31.06 4.30
N ARG A 200 0.43 30.31 4.82
CA ARG A 200 -0.91 30.85 5.13
C ARG A 200 -0.84 31.95 6.18
N LEU A 201 -0.14 31.70 7.28
CA LEU A 201 -0.05 32.66 8.37
C LEU A 201 0.78 33.89 7.95
N ALA A 202 1.91 33.69 7.26
CA ALA A 202 2.76 34.76 6.78
C ALA A 202 2.06 35.63 5.72
N GLU A 203 1.29 35.03 4.81
CA GLU A 203 0.45 35.77 3.84
C GLU A 203 -0.59 36.63 4.55
N ARG A 204 -1.27 36.09 5.57
CA ARG A 204 -2.29 36.83 6.34
C ARG A 204 -1.67 38.02 7.07
N LEU A 205 -0.54 37.80 7.77
CA LEU A 205 0.19 38.87 8.46
C LEU A 205 0.69 39.95 7.48
N ALA A 206 1.24 39.56 6.32
CA ALA A 206 1.70 40.52 5.30
C ALA A 206 0.55 41.36 4.73
N ARG A 207 -0.62 40.74 4.48
CA ARG A 207 -1.83 41.46 4.02
C ARG A 207 -2.31 42.45 5.07
N ARG A 208 -2.29 42.08 6.35
CA ARG A 208 -2.68 42.95 7.47
C ARG A 208 -1.72 44.13 7.66
N ALA A 209 -0.43 43.89 7.45
CA ALA A 209 0.60 44.94 7.46
C ALA A 209 0.59 45.83 6.19
N ASN A 210 -0.22 45.50 5.19
CA ASN A 210 -0.24 46.12 3.87
C ASN A 210 1.15 46.09 3.16
N ASP A 211 1.94 45.04 3.42
CA ASP A 211 3.25 44.84 2.80
C ASP A 211 3.11 43.97 1.53
N ALA A 212 2.83 44.64 0.41
CA ALA A 212 2.67 43.99 -0.89
C ALA A 212 3.96 43.30 -1.38
N ALA A 213 5.13 43.81 -1.01
CA ALA A 213 6.42 43.27 -1.46
C ALA A 213 6.77 41.97 -0.73
N LEU A 214 6.50 41.89 0.57
CA LEU A 214 6.62 40.63 1.33
C LEU A 214 5.58 39.61 0.86
N LEU A 215 4.33 40.03 0.66
CA LEU A 215 3.27 39.14 0.16
C LEU A 215 3.64 38.49 -1.18
N SER A 216 4.13 39.28 -2.15
CA SER A 216 4.57 38.75 -3.47
C SER A 216 5.69 37.72 -3.31
N ARG A 217 6.69 38.01 -2.45
CA ARG A 217 7.81 37.09 -2.21
C ARG A 217 7.36 35.76 -1.61
N ILE A 218 6.47 35.78 -0.62
CA ILE A 218 5.91 34.57 -0.01
C ILE A 218 5.16 33.75 -1.07
N GLN A 219 4.31 34.41 -1.86
CA GLN A 219 3.52 33.73 -2.90
C GLN A 219 4.39 33.15 -4.01
N GLU A 220 5.40 33.87 -4.48
CA GLU A 220 6.36 33.37 -5.48
C GLU A 220 7.12 32.15 -4.98
N GLN A 221 7.59 32.17 -3.72
CA GLN A 221 8.26 31.03 -3.11
C GLN A 221 7.33 29.83 -2.94
N ALA A 222 6.09 30.05 -2.49
CA ALA A 222 5.07 29.02 -2.36
C ALA A 222 4.76 28.40 -3.73
N VAL A 223 4.56 29.21 -4.77
CA VAL A 223 4.25 28.77 -6.13
C VAL A 223 5.34 27.86 -6.68
N VAL A 224 6.62 28.25 -6.56
CA VAL A 224 7.74 27.42 -7.06
C VAL A 224 7.78 26.05 -6.38
N ARG A 225 7.56 26.02 -5.06
CA ARG A 225 7.52 24.77 -4.28
C ARG A 225 6.33 23.90 -4.71
N VAL A 226 5.13 24.48 -4.71
CA VAL A 226 3.88 23.78 -5.04
C VAL A 226 3.91 23.24 -6.46
N ASP A 227 4.38 24.02 -7.44
CA ASP A 227 4.42 23.59 -8.85
C ASP A 227 5.33 22.39 -9.06
N ARG A 228 6.50 22.39 -8.41
CA ARG A 228 7.43 21.25 -8.48
C ARG A 228 6.77 19.96 -7.96
N GLN A 229 6.05 20.04 -6.85
CA GLN A 229 5.39 18.87 -6.26
C GLN A 229 4.19 18.43 -7.10
N PHE A 230 3.39 19.39 -7.55
CA PHE A 230 2.22 19.14 -8.39
C PHE A 230 2.60 18.40 -9.68
N VAL A 231 3.72 18.75 -10.32
CA VAL A 231 4.20 18.06 -11.54
C VAL A 231 4.46 16.57 -11.30
N TRP A 232 5.04 16.17 -10.17
CA TRP A 232 5.32 14.75 -9.89
C TRP A 232 4.05 13.97 -9.59
N LEU A 233 3.16 14.53 -8.75
CA LEU A 233 1.85 13.93 -8.47
C LEU A 233 1.04 13.78 -9.76
N HIS A 234 1.05 14.80 -10.62
CA HIS A 234 0.37 14.78 -11.90
C HIS A 234 0.91 13.68 -12.83
N ARG A 235 2.23 13.49 -12.91
CA ARG A 235 2.83 12.42 -13.72
C ARG A 235 2.40 11.04 -13.25
N ILE A 236 2.37 10.80 -11.93
CA ILE A 236 1.94 9.51 -11.38
C ILE A 236 0.45 9.28 -11.68
N ARG A 237 -0.40 10.29 -11.46
CA ARG A 237 -1.83 10.23 -11.83
C ARG A 237 -2.06 9.92 -13.30
N LEU A 238 -1.29 10.52 -14.20
CA LEU A 238 -1.37 10.21 -15.64
C LEU A 238 -0.96 8.77 -15.95
N VAL A 239 0.03 8.23 -15.23
CA VAL A 239 0.44 6.81 -15.38
C VAL A 239 -0.68 5.89 -14.89
N GLU A 240 -1.30 6.16 -13.75
CA GLU A 240 -2.45 5.41 -13.22
C GLU A 240 -3.61 5.43 -14.21
N LEU A 241 -4.04 6.62 -14.66
CA LEU A 241 -5.12 6.79 -15.63
C LEU A 241 -4.81 6.13 -16.98
N GLY A 242 -3.58 6.29 -17.48
CA GLY A 242 -3.12 5.60 -18.68
C GLY A 242 -3.19 4.09 -18.53
N GLY A 243 -2.76 3.56 -17.39
CA GLY A 243 -2.88 2.15 -17.02
C GLY A 243 -4.32 1.67 -17.01
N MET A 244 -5.24 2.43 -16.40
CA MET A 244 -6.68 2.14 -16.40
C MET A 244 -7.24 2.08 -17.82
N VAL A 245 -6.93 3.05 -18.68
CA VAL A 245 -7.42 3.10 -20.07
C VAL A 245 -6.87 1.92 -20.87
N VAL A 246 -5.55 1.74 -20.89
CA VAL A 246 -4.88 0.68 -21.65
C VAL A 246 -5.35 -0.70 -21.18
N GLY A 247 -5.40 -0.93 -19.87
CA GLY A 247 -5.87 -2.21 -19.33
C GLY A 247 -7.35 -2.45 -19.56
N THR A 248 -8.19 -1.42 -19.57
CA THR A 248 -9.61 -1.57 -19.96
C THR A 248 -9.73 -2.00 -21.42
N VAL A 249 -8.96 -1.41 -22.32
CA VAL A 249 -8.91 -1.83 -23.73
C VAL A 249 -8.44 -3.29 -23.85
N VAL A 250 -7.39 -3.68 -23.12
CA VAL A 250 -6.92 -5.07 -23.10
C VAL A 250 -8.01 -6.01 -22.58
N CYS A 251 -8.69 -5.68 -21.48
CA CYS A 251 -9.81 -6.45 -20.94
C CYS A 251 -10.93 -6.62 -21.98
N LEU A 252 -11.29 -5.57 -22.70
CA LEU A 252 -12.30 -5.62 -23.76
C LEU A 252 -11.84 -6.52 -24.91
N LEU A 253 -10.58 -6.42 -25.35
CA LEU A 253 -10.05 -7.28 -26.42
C LEU A 253 -10.03 -8.76 -26.00
N LEU A 254 -9.64 -9.06 -24.77
CA LEU A 254 -9.68 -10.41 -24.21
C LEU A 254 -11.11 -10.95 -24.11
N TRP A 255 -12.06 -10.09 -23.72
CA TRP A 255 -13.47 -10.45 -23.63
C TRP A 255 -14.10 -10.69 -25.01
N LEU A 256 -13.78 -9.87 -26.01
CA LEU A 256 -14.29 -10.04 -27.38
C LEU A 256 -13.73 -11.29 -28.04
N THR A 257 -12.48 -11.66 -27.75
CA THR A 257 -11.83 -12.86 -28.29
C THR A 257 -12.12 -14.12 -27.47
N ARG A 258 -12.99 -14.06 -26.45
CA ARG A 258 -13.25 -15.15 -25.48
C ARG A 258 -13.75 -16.46 -26.10
N SER A 259 -14.46 -16.39 -27.22
CA SER A 259 -15.05 -17.58 -27.89
C SER A 259 -14.01 -18.50 -28.52
N GLU A 260 -12.79 -18.01 -28.77
CA GLU A 260 -11.69 -18.77 -29.36
C GLU A 260 -10.63 -19.20 -28.32
N SER A 261 -10.75 -18.80 -27.05
CA SER A 261 -9.56 -18.53 -26.21
C SER A 261 -9.61 -19.04 -24.76
N ALA A 262 -10.36 -20.10 -24.45
CA ALA A 262 -10.23 -20.78 -23.15
C ALA A 262 -8.78 -21.28 -22.87
N ARG A 263 -7.97 -21.49 -23.93
CA ARG A 263 -6.53 -21.80 -23.86
C ARG A 263 -5.61 -20.58 -23.83
N PHE A 264 -6.08 -19.37 -24.15
CA PHE A 264 -5.22 -18.20 -24.31
C PHE A 264 -4.73 -17.66 -22.96
N VAL A 265 -5.58 -17.70 -21.93
CA VAL A 265 -5.26 -17.17 -20.60
C VAL A 265 -4.34 -18.11 -19.80
N ARG A 266 -4.36 -19.41 -20.11
CA ARG A 266 -3.53 -20.40 -19.41
C ARG A 266 -2.06 -20.24 -19.83
N LEU A 267 -1.20 -20.00 -18.85
CA LEU A 267 0.25 -19.83 -19.03
C LEU A 267 1.04 -21.08 -18.62
N HIS A 268 0.54 -21.84 -17.64
CA HIS A 268 1.25 -23.00 -17.08
C HIS A 268 0.31 -24.15 -16.69
N GLU A 269 0.83 -25.39 -16.76
CA GLU A 269 0.21 -26.61 -16.23
C GLU A 269 1.26 -27.47 -15.49
N PRO A 270 0.96 -28.07 -14.32
CA PRO A 270 -0.36 -28.13 -13.69
C PRO A 270 -0.73 -26.82 -12.97
N GLY A 271 -1.98 -26.40 -13.12
CA GLY A 271 -2.56 -25.32 -12.33
C GLY A 271 -3.22 -25.85 -11.05
N VAL A 272 -4.25 -25.13 -10.60
CA VAL A 272 -5.07 -25.50 -9.43
C VAL A 272 -6.23 -26.41 -9.86
N PRO A 273 -6.59 -27.47 -9.11
CA PRO A 273 -6.00 -27.93 -7.84
C PRO A 273 -4.67 -28.67 -8.00
N PRO A 274 -3.77 -28.58 -7.00
CA PRO A 274 -2.45 -29.22 -7.07
C PRO A 274 -2.55 -30.75 -6.95
N PRO A 275 -1.53 -31.51 -7.41
CA PRO A 275 -1.57 -32.98 -7.41
C PRO A 275 -1.39 -33.62 -6.01
N TRP A 276 -0.80 -32.90 -5.05
CA TRP A 276 -0.57 -33.40 -3.68
C TRP A 276 -1.81 -33.26 -2.78
N SER A 277 -1.91 -34.12 -1.75
CA SER A 277 -3.10 -34.19 -0.89
C SER A 277 -3.27 -32.93 -0.01
N GLY A 278 -4.52 -32.51 0.19
CA GLY A 278 -4.82 -31.33 1.00
C GLY A 278 -4.35 -31.44 2.45
N ALA A 279 -4.43 -32.64 3.04
CA ALA A 279 -3.96 -32.88 4.41
C ALA A 279 -2.44 -32.69 4.55
N LEU A 280 -1.66 -33.12 3.55
CA LEU A 280 -0.21 -32.91 3.53
C LEU A 280 0.12 -31.42 3.35
N GLY A 281 -0.59 -30.75 2.44
CA GLY A 281 -0.47 -29.31 2.24
C GLY A 281 -0.75 -28.50 3.51
N VAL A 282 -1.84 -28.82 4.23
CA VAL A 282 -2.16 -28.19 5.53
C VAL A 282 -1.04 -28.41 6.54
N ALA A 283 -0.53 -29.63 6.67
CA ALA A 283 0.54 -29.91 7.62
C ALA A 283 1.84 -29.13 7.30
N VAL A 284 2.19 -28.99 6.02
CA VAL A 284 3.32 -28.19 5.56
C VAL A 284 3.09 -26.70 5.84
N LEU A 285 1.92 -26.17 5.49
CA LEU A 285 1.57 -24.77 5.69
C LEU A 285 1.65 -24.38 7.16
N LEU A 286 1.04 -25.17 8.05
CA LEU A 286 1.01 -24.87 9.48
C LEU A 286 2.41 -24.90 10.09
N ARG A 287 3.22 -25.90 9.76
CA ARG A 287 4.59 -26.03 10.30
C ARG A 287 5.54 -24.97 9.74
N GLY A 288 5.49 -24.76 8.42
CA GLY A 288 6.29 -23.74 7.74
C GLY A 288 5.94 -22.34 8.22
N GLY A 289 4.65 -22.03 8.30
CA GLY A 289 4.15 -20.76 8.82
C GLY A 289 4.50 -20.55 10.29
N ALA A 290 4.40 -21.57 11.15
CA ALA A 290 4.81 -21.46 12.56
C ALA A 290 6.31 -21.18 12.72
N LEU A 291 7.16 -21.86 11.94
CA LEU A 291 8.60 -21.58 11.93
C LEU A 291 8.88 -20.16 11.43
N GLY A 292 8.15 -19.70 10.40
CA GLY A 292 8.21 -18.33 9.91
C GLY A 292 7.82 -17.31 10.99
N ALA A 293 6.69 -17.52 11.68
CA ALA A 293 6.21 -16.65 12.75
C ALA A 293 7.17 -16.58 13.95
N ILE A 294 7.76 -17.72 14.33
CA ILE A 294 8.83 -17.75 15.34
C ILE A 294 10.05 -16.97 14.84
N GLY A 295 10.43 -17.14 13.58
CA GLY A 295 11.49 -16.37 12.94
C GLY A 295 11.23 -14.86 12.98
N THR A 296 10.01 -14.42 12.67
CA THR A 296 9.61 -13.01 12.74
C THR A 296 9.71 -12.50 14.18
N ALA A 297 9.20 -13.25 15.16
CA ALA A 297 9.26 -12.86 16.56
C ALA A 297 10.71 -12.73 17.06
N LEU A 298 11.57 -13.69 16.71
CA LEU A 298 13.01 -13.62 17.03
C LEU A 298 13.68 -12.44 16.35
N PHE A 299 13.32 -12.16 15.09
CA PHE A 299 13.84 -11.00 14.37
C PHE A 299 13.44 -9.70 15.08
N LEU A 300 12.18 -9.52 15.45
CA LEU A 300 11.71 -8.33 16.17
C LEU A 300 12.36 -8.17 17.57
N ILE A 301 12.73 -9.26 18.24
CA ILE A 301 13.36 -9.21 19.57
C ILE A 301 14.87 -8.92 19.49
N TYR A 302 15.57 -9.50 18.52
CA TYR A 302 17.03 -9.52 18.49
C TYR A 302 17.66 -8.70 17.36
N ALA A 303 16.93 -8.39 16.29
CA ALA A 303 17.46 -7.56 15.20
C ALA A 303 17.41 -6.08 15.62
N SER A 304 18.52 -5.38 15.40
CA SER A 304 18.54 -3.92 15.56
C SER A 304 17.63 -3.28 14.51
N PRO A 305 16.68 -2.41 14.90
CA PRO A 305 15.83 -1.67 13.98
C PRO A 305 16.61 -0.83 12.95
N ASP A 306 17.82 -0.40 13.32
CA ASP A 306 18.66 0.48 12.51
C ASP A 306 19.37 -0.25 11.36
N ASN A 307 19.38 -1.59 11.36
CA ASN A 307 20.08 -2.36 10.34
C ASN A 307 19.16 -2.65 9.13
N ALA A 308 19.16 -1.71 8.19
CA ALA A 308 18.39 -1.78 6.94
C ALA A 308 18.57 -3.10 6.18
N SER A 309 19.82 -3.60 6.08
CA SER A 309 20.12 -4.84 5.37
C SER A 309 19.51 -6.07 6.06
N LEU A 310 19.47 -6.08 7.40
CA LEU A 310 18.79 -7.15 8.14
C LEU A 310 17.27 -7.06 7.94
N ARG A 311 16.69 -5.86 7.94
CA ARG A 311 15.24 -5.65 7.73
C ARG A 311 14.77 -6.22 6.39
N ALA A 312 15.46 -5.91 5.30
CA ALA A 312 15.11 -6.45 3.98
C ALA A 312 15.21 -7.98 3.87
N LEU A 313 16.00 -8.63 4.73
CA LEU A 313 16.09 -10.09 4.79
C LEU A 313 14.99 -10.72 5.65
N ALA A 314 14.22 -9.96 6.44
CA ALA A 314 13.19 -10.49 7.31
C ALA A 314 12.11 -11.25 6.54
N ILE A 315 11.56 -10.66 5.46
CA ILE A 315 10.53 -11.31 4.63
C ILE A 315 11.03 -12.62 4.00
N PRO A 316 12.21 -12.66 3.32
CA PRO A 316 12.78 -13.92 2.86
C PRO A 316 12.97 -14.95 3.98
N LEU A 317 13.60 -14.56 5.09
CA LEU A 317 13.95 -15.49 6.18
C LEU A 317 12.73 -16.12 6.84
N THR A 318 11.63 -15.38 6.92
CA THR A 318 10.37 -15.86 7.51
C THR A 318 9.61 -16.80 6.57
N ASN A 319 9.78 -16.68 5.25
CA ASN A 319 9.09 -17.52 4.27
C ASN A 319 9.89 -18.73 3.79
N VAL A 320 11.23 -18.69 3.87
CA VAL A 320 12.11 -19.80 3.47
C VAL A 320 11.75 -21.14 4.14
N PRO A 321 11.44 -21.23 5.45
CA PRO A 321 11.03 -22.48 6.08
C PRO A 321 9.78 -23.11 5.43
N LEU A 322 8.78 -22.28 5.11
CA LEU A 322 7.56 -22.73 4.43
C LEU A 322 7.87 -23.25 3.02
N LEU A 323 8.64 -22.50 2.24
CA LEU A 323 8.98 -22.87 0.87
C LEU A 323 9.87 -24.12 0.82
N PHE A 324 10.80 -24.25 1.76
CA PHE A 324 11.63 -25.44 1.89
C PHE A 324 10.80 -26.69 2.18
N LEU A 325 9.86 -26.61 3.14
CA LEU A 325 8.97 -27.73 3.44
C LEU A 325 8.02 -28.03 2.28
N ALA A 326 7.51 -27.01 1.58
CA ALA A 326 6.69 -27.18 0.37
C ALA A 326 7.45 -27.91 -0.72
N TYR A 327 8.68 -27.50 -1.03
CA TYR A 327 9.52 -28.20 -2.00
C TYR A 327 9.80 -29.65 -1.59
N ARG A 328 10.22 -29.87 -0.34
CA ARG A 328 10.66 -31.18 0.15
C ARG A 328 9.53 -32.20 0.27
N HIS A 329 8.33 -31.77 0.62
CA HIS A 329 7.20 -32.64 0.95
C HIS A 329 6.04 -32.58 -0.04
N LEU A 330 5.86 -31.49 -0.79
CA LEU A 330 4.75 -31.35 -1.75
C LEU A 330 5.24 -31.54 -3.18
N PHE A 331 6.22 -30.75 -3.63
CA PHE A 331 6.61 -30.72 -5.05
C PHE A 331 7.50 -31.90 -5.43
N ARG A 332 8.63 -32.09 -4.75
CA ARG A 332 9.60 -33.16 -5.08
C ARG A 332 8.97 -34.56 -5.06
N PRO A 333 8.14 -34.95 -4.06
CA PRO A 333 7.48 -36.26 -4.07
C PRO A 333 6.42 -36.42 -5.17
N SER A 334 5.86 -35.31 -5.66
CA SER A 334 4.91 -35.32 -6.78
C SER A 334 5.61 -35.30 -8.15
N GLY A 335 6.95 -35.38 -8.19
CA GLY A 335 7.73 -35.33 -9.43
C GLY A 335 7.77 -33.95 -10.09
N MET A 336 7.49 -32.88 -9.33
CA MET A 336 7.53 -31.50 -9.82
C MET A 336 8.77 -30.77 -9.30
N THR A 337 9.33 -29.89 -10.13
CA THR A 337 10.31 -28.89 -9.71
C THR A 337 9.65 -27.76 -8.90
N PHE A 338 10.47 -26.86 -8.35
CA PHE A 338 9.96 -25.69 -7.63
C PHE A 338 9.21 -24.74 -8.57
N GLU A 339 9.79 -24.55 -9.76
CA GLU A 339 9.30 -23.68 -10.81
C GLU A 339 8.00 -24.23 -11.41
N GLU A 340 7.94 -25.54 -11.68
CA GLU A 340 6.69 -26.19 -12.15
C GLU A 340 5.59 -26.16 -11.09
N GLY A 341 5.93 -26.31 -9.80
CA GLY A 341 4.94 -26.34 -8.72
C GLY A 341 4.21 -25.02 -8.52
N PHE A 342 4.87 -23.90 -8.83
CA PHE A 342 4.34 -22.54 -8.71
C PHE A 342 4.00 -21.88 -10.05
N GLY A 343 4.26 -22.58 -11.16
CA GLY A 343 4.11 -22.04 -12.51
C GLY A 343 5.00 -20.84 -12.78
N LEU A 344 6.25 -20.90 -12.35
CA LEU A 344 7.25 -19.86 -12.58
C LEU A 344 7.98 -20.02 -13.93
N GLU A 345 7.82 -21.15 -14.61
CA GLU A 345 8.37 -21.35 -15.95
C GLU A 345 7.47 -20.69 -17.00
N ILE A 346 7.93 -19.57 -17.57
CA ILE A 346 7.24 -18.91 -18.67
C ILE A 346 8.15 -18.94 -19.90
N GLY A 347 7.72 -19.70 -20.91
CA GLY A 347 8.38 -19.67 -22.22
C GLY A 347 8.23 -18.30 -22.88
N TRP A 348 9.25 -17.86 -23.63
CA TRP A 348 9.26 -16.57 -24.34
C TRP A 348 8.02 -16.32 -25.21
N ALA A 349 7.43 -17.38 -25.76
CA ALA A 349 6.19 -17.32 -26.55
C ALA A 349 4.97 -16.81 -25.77
N ASN A 350 4.99 -16.90 -24.43
CA ASN A 350 3.87 -16.53 -23.56
C ASN A 350 4.06 -15.15 -22.89
N VAL A 351 5.20 -14.49 -23.07
CA VAL A 351 5.49 -13.18 -22.44
C VAL A 351 4.46 -12.12 -22.83
N GLY A 352 4.03 -12.06 -24.10
CA GLY A 352 2.99 -11.12 -24.52
C GLY A 352 1.65 -11.34 -23.80
N ARG A 353 1.29 -12.61 -23.54
CA ARG A 353 0.06 -12.95 -22.82
C ARG A 353 0.19 -12.63 -21.33
N LEU A 354 1.34 -12.95 -20.73
CA LEU A 354 1.67 -12.54 -19.36
C LEU A 354 1.48 -11.03 -19.18
N MET A 355 2.11 -10.23 -20.04
CA MET A 355 2.02 -8.76 -19.94
C MET A 355 0.59 -8.27 -20.15
N ALA A 356 -0.18 -8.85 -21.07
CA ALA A 356 -1.59 -8.52 -21.24
C ALA A 356 -2.41 -8.82 -19.97
N MET A 357 -2.18 -9.95 -19.29
CA MET A 357 -2.86 -10.27 -18.03
C MET A 357 -2.45 -9.33 -16.89
N VAL A 358 -1.16 -8.99 -16.79
CA VAL A 358 -0.65 -8.05 -15.78
C VAL A 358 -1.31 -6.68 -15.97
N VAL A 359 -1.30 -6.14 -17.18
CA VAL A 359 -1.91 -4.83 -17.49
C VAL A 359 -3.42 -4.84 -17.24
N ALA A 360 -4.11 -5.92 -17.63
CA ALA A 360 -5.54 -6.09 -17.38
C ALA A 360 -5.88 -6.06 -15.87
N VAL A 361 -5.10 -6.77 -15.05
CA VAL A 361 -5.36 -6.84 -13.61
C VAL A 361 -4.89 -5.61 -12.84
N VAL A 362 -3.79 -4.98 -13.24
CA VAL A 362 -3.40 -3.68 -12.68
C VAL A 362 -4.54 -2.68 -12.91
N ALA A 363 -5.12 -2.63 -14.11
CA ALA A 363 -6.29 -1.78 -14.36
C ALA A 363 -7.51 -2.17 -13.51
N ALA A 364 -7.78 -3.47 -13.32
CA ALA A 364 -8.87 -3.90 -12.43
C ALA A 364 -8.64 -3.53 -10.95
N GLY A 365 -7.37 -3.52 -10.51
CA GLY A 365 -6.95 -3.02 -9.21
C GLY A 365 -7.27 -1.53 -9.06
N LEU A 366 -6.75 -0.70 -9.98
CA LEU A 366 -6.97 0.75 -10.00
C LEU A 366 -8.45 1.13 -10.09
N TRP A 367 -9.23 0.44 -10.93
CA TRP A 367 -10.68 0.62 -10.97
C TRP A 367 -11.36 0.25 -9.67
N GLY A 368 -10.91 -0.83 -9.01
CA GLY A 368 -11.42 -1.21 -7.70
C GLY A 368 -11.16 -0.15 -6.65
N GLU A 369 -9.94 0.37 -6.59
CA GLU A 369 -9.57 1.46 -5.68
C GLU A 369 -10.42 2.72 -5.90
N TRP A 370 -10.57 3.12 -7.17
CA TRP A 370 -11.42 4.24 -7.53
C TRP A 370 -12.89 4.03 -7.09
N VAL A 371 -13.45 2.83 -7.31
CA VAL A 371 -14.81 2.51 -6.86
C VAL A 371 -14.91 2.54 -5.34
N MET A 372 -13.94 1.97 -4.63
CA MET A 372 -13.92 1.95 -3.16
C MET A 372 -13.90 3.36 -2.58
N GLU A 373 -13.07 4.25 -3.11
CA GLU A 373 -12.99 5.64 -2.68
C GLU A 373 -14.34 6.37 -2.88
N ARG A 374 -14.97 6.22 -4.05
CA ARG A 374 -16.27 6.84 -4.34
C ARG A 374 -17.40 6.29 -3.47
N LEU A 375 -17.33 5.01 -3.09
CA LEU A 375 -18.31 4.39 -2.19
C LEU A 375 -18.08 4.76 -0.73
N SER A 376 -16.85 5.06 -0.32
CA SER A 376 -16.51 5.35 1.07
C SER A 376 -16.67 6.81 1.45
N GLU A 377 -16.52 7.72 0.48
CA GLU A 377 -16.62 9.19 0.66
C GLU A 377 -17.93 9.64 1.35
N PRO A 378 -19.14 9.19 0.96
CA PRO A 378 -20.39 9.60 1.61
C PRO A 378 -20.52 9.14 3.07
N PHE A 379 -19.76 8.12 3.48
CA PHE A 379 -19.79 7.58 4.83
C PHE A 379 -18.63 8.08 5.69
N HIS A 380 -17.76 8.95 5.13
CA HIS A 380 -16.55 9.46 5.77
C HIS A 380 -15.64 8.33 6.27
N LEU A 381 -15.66 7.21 5.54
CA LEU A 381 -14.78 6.08 5.80
C LEU A 381 -13.50 6.30 5.02
N THR A 382 -12.44 6.67 5.71
CA THR A 382 -11.11 6.86 5.13
C THR A 382 -10.06 6.02 5.84
N SER A 383 -8.99 5.72 5.12
CA SER A 383 -7.80 5.15 5.75
C SER A 383 -7.14 6.21 6.62
N HIS A 384 -6.76 5.81 7.82
CA HIS A 384 -6.00 6.68 8.70
C HIS A 384 -4.63 6.94 8.07
N TRP A 385 -4.11 8.14 8.26
CA TRP A 385 -2.92 8.58 7.56
C TRP A 385 -1.66 7.75 7.84
N THR A 386 -1.55 7.20 9.05
CA THR A 386 -0.46 6.31 9.46
C THR A 386 -0.47 4.96 8.72
N GLU A 387 -1.54 4.61 8.00
CA GLU A 387 -1.61 3.35 7.25
C GLU A 387 -0.79 3.40 5.95
N TRP A 388 -0.55 4.60 5.42
CA TRP A 388 0.18 4.82 4.17
C TRP A 388 1.42 5.70 4.33
N PHE A 389 1.62 6.30 5.51
CA PHE A 389 2.87 6.99 5.84
C PHE A 389 4.00 5.98 6.12
N ASP A 390 5.14 6.17 5.47
CA ASP A 390 6.33 5.33 5.68
C ASP A 390 7.59 6.19 5.90
N ALA A 391 8.19 6.09 7.07
CA ALA A 391 9.34 6.91 7.47
C ALA A 391 10.59 6.65 6.60
N ASP A 392 10.81 5.42 6.14
CA ASP A 392 11.99 5.06 5.34
C ASP A 392 11.90 5.63 3.92
N LEU A 393 10.68 5.68 3.36
CA LEU A 393 10.44 6.29 2.06
C LEU A 393 10.52 7.82 2.13
N VAL A 394 10.07 8.43 3.22
CA VAL A 394 9.98 9.89 3.37
C VAL A 394 11.29 10.51 3.85
N TRP A 395 11.86 10.01 4.94
CA TRP A 395 13.03 10.58 5.62
C TRP A 395 14.29 9.71 5.49
N GLY A 396 14.15 8.45 5.07
CA GLY A 396 15.26 7.53 4.96
C GLY A 396 16.37 8.02 4.02
N SER A 397 17.61 7.66 4.36
CA SER A 397 18.76 7.86 3.47
C SER A 397 18.49 7.20 2.10
N PRO A 398 19.14 7.66 1.00
CA PRO A 398 18.93 7.04 -0.31
C PRO A 398 19.15 5.53 -0.32
N ALA A 399 20.09 5.02 0.47
CA ALA A 399 20.33 3.59 0.61
C ALA A 399 19.18 2.87 1.31
N LEU A 400 18.69 3.43 2.43
CA LEU A 400 17.55 2.86 3.17
C LEU A 400 16.30 2.81 2.30
N THR A 401 15.99 3.89 1.58
CA THR A 401 14.84 3.94 0.68
C THR A 401 14.92 2.91 -0.45
N VAL A 402 16.11 2.69 -1.02
CA VAL A 402 16.29 1.63 -2.04
C VAL A 402 16.08 0.25 -1.43
N ILE A 403 16.58 0.03 -0.21
CA ILE A 403 16.42 -1.25 0.51
C ILE A 403 14.94 -1.51 0.82
N SER A 404 14.23 -0.53 1.40
CA SER A 404 12.78 -0.64 1.67
C SER A 404 11.99 -0.79 0.37
N GLY A 405 12.39 -0.10 -0.69
CA GLY A 405 11.79 -0.29 -2.02
C GLY A 405 11.95 -1.71 -2.57
N ILE A 406 13.13 -2.32 -2.45
CA ILE A 406 13.35 -3.74 -2.83
C ILE A 406 12.49 -4.66 -1.97
N GLU A 407 12.39 -4.40 -0.68
CA GLU A 407 11.54 -5.17 0.23
C GLU A 407 10.06 -5.12 -0.19
N TYR A 408 9.50 -3.92 -0.36
CA TYR A 408 8.07 -3.73 -0.65
C TYR A 408 7.69 -4.10 -2.09
N VAL A 409 8.57 -3.87 -3.07
CA VAL A 409 8.25 -4.04 -4.49
C VAL A 409 8.66 -5.41 -5.03
N ILE A 410 9.66 -6.06 -4.42
CA ILE A 410 10.20 -7.33 -4.94
C ILE A 410 9.96 -8.48 -3.96
N PHE A 411 10.47 -8.37 -2.74
CA PHE A 411 10.44 -9.50 -1.81
C PHE A 411 9.05 -9.77 -1.25
N ALA A 412 8.33 -8.75 -0.76
CA ALA A 412 6.96 -8.91 -0.28
C ALA A 412 6.06 -9.55 -1.35
N PRO A 413 5.92 -9.00 -2.57
CA PRO A 413 5.10 -9.60 -3.62
C PRO A 413 5.48 -11.03 -3.97
N LEU A 414 6.79 -11.32 -4.08
CA LEU A 414 7.26 -12.66 -4.42
C LEU A 414 6.89 -13.68 -3.34
N PHE A 415 7.28 -13.43 -2.09
CA PHE A 415 7.10 -14.40 -1.00
C PHE A 415 5.64 -14.53 -0.58
N GLU A 416 4.89 -13.43 -0.58
CA GLU A 416 3.47 -13.46 -0.25
C GLU A 416 2.66 -14.22 -1.31
N GLU A 417 2.90 -14.02 -2.60
CA GLU A 417 2.18 -14.78 -3.62
C GLU A 417 2.52 -16.28 -3.59
N LEU A 418 3.77 -16.63 -3.32
CA LEU A 418 4.17 -18.04 -3.13
C LEU A 418 3.45 -18.68 -1.95
N ALA A 419 3.34 -17.97 -0.81
CA ALA A 419 2.70 -18.49 0.40
C ALA A 419 1.16 -18.50 0.28
N PHE A 420 0.56 -17.37 -0.07
CA PHE A 420 -0.89 -17.19 -0.06
C PHE A 420 -1.56 -17.82 -1.29
N ARG A 421 -1.05 -17.61 -2.51
CA ARG A 421 -1.68 -18.16 -3.73
C ARG A 421 -1.13 -19.54 -4.05
N GLY A 422 0.19 -19.68 -4.03
CA GLY A 422 0.88 -20.91 -4.36
C GLY A 422 0.60 -22.07 -3.40
N ILE A 423 0.45 -21.79 -2.10
CA ILE A 423 0.23 -22.83 -1.07
C ILE A 423 -1.19 -22.73 -0.47
N LEU A 424 -1.54 -21.65 0.23
CA LEU A 424 -2.81 -21.55 0.98
C LEU A 424 -4.04 -21.67 0.06
N PHE A 425 -4.14 -20.86 -0.98
CA PHE A 425 -5.25 -20.93 -1.94
C PHE A 425 -5.28 -22.28 -2.66
N ALA A 426 -4.13 -22.81 -3.08
CA ALA A 426 -4.03 -24.13 -3.71
C ALA A 426 -4.57 -25.26 -2.80
N ILE A 427 -4.29 -25.21 -1.49
CA ILE A 427 -4.85 -26.11 -0.48
C ILE A 427 -6.38 -25.95 -0.42
N LEU A 428 -6.87 -24.72 -0.28
CA LEU A 428 -8.29 -24.42 -0.15
C LEU A 428 -9.09 -24.90 -1.37
N ARG A 429 -8.53 -24.76 -2.57
CA ARG A 429 -9.14 -25.19 -3.83
C ARG A 429 -9.26 -26.70 -3.99
N ARG A 430 -8.58 -27.50 -3.16
CA ARG A 430 -8.83 -28.95 -3.09
C ARG A 430 -10.15 -29.31 -2.41
N LYS A 431 -10.68 -28.42 -1.56
CA LYS A 431 -11.90 -28.66 -0.76
C LYS A 431 -13.06 -27.77 -1.17
N PHE A 432 -12.79 -26.53 -1.54
CA PHE A 432 -13.77 -25.52 -1.87
C PHE A 432 -13.75 -25.18 -3.35
N SER A 433 -14.88 -24.72 -3.89
CA SER A 433 -14.93 -24.07 -5.20
C SER A 433 -14.13 -22.76 -5.19
N PHE A 434 -13.96 -22.13 -6.36
CA PHE A 434 -13.16 -20.92 -6.52
C PHE A 434 -13.51 -19.82 -5.50
N LEU A 435 -14.78 -19.40 -5.43
CA LEU A 435 -15.16 -18.21 -4.67
C LEU A 435 -14.90 -18.35 -3.16
N PRO A 436 -15.32 -19.42 -2.46
CA PRO A 436 -14.99 -19.56 -1.04
C PRO A 436 -13.48 -19.71 -0.79
N ALA A 437 -12.75 -20.41 -1.66
CA ALA A 437 -11.30 -20.53 -1.51
C ALA A 437 -10.59 -19.17 -1.66
N ALA A 438 -11.01 -18.37 -2.65
CA ALA A 438 -10.47 -17.04 -2.91
C ALA A 438 -10.78 -16.09 -1.75
N LEU A 439 -12.03 -16.06 -1.26
CA LEU A 439 -12.44 -15.24 -0.12
C LEU A 439 -11.70 -15.58 1.17
N ILE A 440 -11.54 -16.87 1.49
CA ILE A 440 -10.80 -17.29 2.69
C ILE A 440 -9.32 -16.91 2.57
N SER A 441 -8.69 -17.19 1.42
CA SER A 441 -7.27 -16.87 1.21
C SER A 441 -7.01 -15.37 1.25
N ALA A 442 -7.82 -14.58 0.53
CA ALA A 442 -7.74 -13.14 0.47
C ALA A 442 -8.08 -12.50 1.83
N GLY A 443 -9.02 -13.07 2.57
CA GLY A 443 -9.37 -12.61 3.92
C GLY A 443 -8.23 -12.82 4.91
N ILE A 444 -7.60 -13.99 4.93
CA ILE A 444 -6.44 -14.24 5.81
C ILE A 444 -5.29 -13.29 5.42
N PHE A 445 -5.07 -13.08 4.12
CA PHE A 445 -4.09 -12.12 3.61
C PHE A 445 -4.36 -10.69 4.10
N ALA A 446 -5.59 -10.20 3.95
CA ALA A 446 -5.98 -8.87 4.41
C ALA A 446 -5.92 -8.70 5.93
N ILE A 447 -6.29 -9.73 6.71
CA ILE A 447 -6.15 -9.72 8.17
C ILE A 447 -4.68 -9.57 8.58
N ALA A 448 -3.78 -10.28 7.89
CA ALA A 448 -2.35 -10.25 8.20
C ALA A 448 -1.70 -8.87 7.99
N HIS A 449 -2.33 -7.98 7.22
CA HIS A 449 -1.85 -6.60 7.02
C HIS A 449 -2.20 -5.65 8.19
N GLY A 450 -3.20 -5.98 9.01
CA GLY A 450 -3.53 -5.17 10.20
C GLY A 450 -4.07 -3.76 9.91
N TYR A 451 -4.56 -3.51 8.70
CA TYR A 451 -5.14 -2.21 8.33
C TYR A 451 -6.54 -1.99 8.92
N GLY A 452 -6.97 -0.72 8.91
CA GLY A 452 -8.36 -0.35 9.17
C GLY A 452 -9.31 -0.86 8.09
N LEU A 453 -10.60 -0.55 8.21
CA LEU A 453 -11.65 -1.10 7.35
C LEU A 453 -11.38 -0.90 5.85
N ILE A 454 -11.02 0.32 5.43
CA ILE A 454 -10.77 0.65 4.02
C ILE A 454 -9.53 -0.07 3.48
N GLY A 455 -8.40 -0.01 4.20
CA GLY A 455 -7.21 -0.76 3.83
C GLY A 455 -7.43 -2.27 3.80
N PHE A 456 -8.22 -2.82 4.73
CA PHE A 456 -8.62 -4.24 4.72
C PHE A 456 -9.39 -4.60 3.46
N VAL A 457 -10.40 -3.81 3.07
CA VAL A 457 -11.20 -4.07 1.86
C VAL A 457 -10.34 -3.94 0.61
N SER A 458 -9.40 -2.99 0.56
CA SER A 458 -8.46 -2.84 -0.55
C SER A 458 -7.55 -4.06 -0.72
N VAL A 459 -6.91 -4.51 0.38
CA VAL A 459 -6.07 -5.72 0.35
C VAL A 459 -6.88 -6.98 0.03
N LEU A 460 -8.13 -7.07 0.52
CA LEU A 460 -9.04 -8.16 0.17
C LEU A 460 -9.36 -8.17 -1.33
N TRP A 461 -9.60 -7.02 -1.93
CA TRP A 461 -9.86 -6.88 -3.37
C TRP A 461 -8.66 -7.36 -4.21
N SER A 462 -7.47 -6.85 -3.93
CA SER A 462 -6.21 -7.30 -4.55
C SER A 462 -5.97 -8.80 -4.33
N GLY A 463 -6.21 -9.23 -3.08
CA GLY A 463 -6.52 -10.58 -2.62
C GLY A 463 -7.16 -11.49 -3.68
N LEU A 464 -8.40 -11.14 -4.01
CA LEU A 464 -9.28 -11.85 -4.92
C LEU A 464 -8.80 -11.79 -6.37
N LEU A 465 -8.30 -10.65 -6.83
CA LEU A 465 -7.79 -10.49 -8.20
C LEU A 465 -6.60 -11.41 -8.48
N TRP A 466 -5.64 -11.50 -7.56
CA TRP A 466 -4.46 -12.35 -7.75
C TRP A 466 -4.81 -13.84 -7.62
N ALA A 467 -5.75 -14.19 -6.73
CA ALA A 467 -6.29 -15.56 -6.68
C ALA A 467 -7.01 -15.95 -7.98
N TRP A 468 -7.78 -15.02 -8.57
CA TRP A 468 -8.41 -15.22 -9.87
C TRP A 468 -7.38 -15.41 -10.99
N LEU A 469 -6.32 -14.59 -11.02
CA LEU A 469 -5.23 -14.75 -11.98
C LEU A 469 -4.59 -16.12 -11.88
N TYR A 470 -4.26 -16.57 -10.67
CA TYR A 470 -3.62 -17.87 -10.50
C TYR A 470 -4.54 -19.02 -10.94
N GLU A 471 -5.84 -18.98 -10.60
CA GLU A 471 -6.82 -19.97 -11.05
C GLU A 471 -6.91 -20.04 -12.59
N LYS A 472 -6.83 -18.89 -13.27
CA LYS A 472 -6.96 -18.83 -14.74
C LYS A 472 -5.68 -19.13 -15.49
N THR A 473 -4.55 -18.65 -14.99
CA THR A 473 -3.27 -18.72 -15.70
C THR A 473 -2.45 -19.95 -15.31
N GLY A 474 -2.65 -20.50 -14.12
CA GLY A 474 -1.80 -21.56 -13.55
C GLY A 474 -0.40 -21.08 -13.16
N SER A 475 -0.12 -19.78 -13.26
CA SER A 475 1.17 -19.16 -12.98
C SER A 475 1.03 -18.08 -11.92
N LEU A 476 2.02 -17.97 -11.02
CA LEU A 476 2.05 -16.88 -10.03
C LEU A 476 2.64 -15.58 -10.58
N TRP A 477 3.38 -15.59 -11.69
CA TRP A 477 4.00 -14.38 -12.24
C TRP A 477 3.03 -13.23 -12.52
N PRO A 478 1.83 -13.46 -13.09
CA PRO A 478 0.86 -12.38 -13.26
C PRO A 478 0.50 -11.69 -11.94
N GLY A 479 0.29 -12.48 -10.88
CA GLY A 479 -0.01 -11.97 -9.54
C GLY A 479 1.18 -11.25 -8.91
N ILE A 480 2.37 -11.85 -8.95
CA ILE A 480 3.62 -11.28 -8.43
C ILE A 480 3.90 -9.93 -9.09
N LEU A 481 3.81 -9.83 -10.41
CA LEU A 481 4.08 -8.60 -11.15
C LEU A 481 3.01 -7.55 -10.91
N ALA A 482 1.72 -7.91 -10.88
CA ALA A 482 0.65 -6.97 -10.58
C ALA A 482 0.77 -6.41 -9.15
N HIS A 483 1.09 -7.28 -8.19
CA HIS A 483 1.35 -6.89 -6.81
C HIS A 483 2.57 -5.96 -6.69
N ALA A 484 3.70 -6.31 -7.34
CA ALA A 484 4.88 -5.46 -7.39
C ALA A 484 4.59 -4.08 -8.00
N ILE A 485 3.84 -4.02 -9.11
CA ILE A 485 3.44 -2.75 -9.73
C ILE A 485 2.56 -1.93 -8.79
N ASN A 486 1.61 -2.56 -8.10
CA ASN A 486 0.77 -1.88 -7.11
C ASN A 486 1.61 -1.23 -6.01
N ASN A 487 2.51 -2.01 -5.40
CA ASN A 487 3.37 -1.52 -4.32
C ASN A 487 4.32 -0.42 -4.82
N LEU A 488 4.83 -0.54 -6.06
CA LEU A 488 5.66 0.50 -6.66
C LEU A 488 4.88 1.80 -6.86
N LEU A 489 3.65 1.75 -7.36
CA LEU A 489 2.81 2.94 -7.53
C LEU A 489 2.56 3.63 -6.19
N VAL A 490 2.22 2.86 -5.15
CA VAL A 490 2.06 3.40 -3.78
C VAL A 490 3.35 4.06 -3.28
N CYS A 491 4.50 3.39 -3.40
CA CYS A 491 5.79 3.95 -2.97
C CYS A 491 6.11 5.25 -3.71
N LEU A 492 5.91 5.28 -5.04
CA LEU A 492 6.14 6.47 -5.85
C LEU A 492 5.21 7.61 -5.47
N SER A 493 3.93 7.33 -5.20
CA SER A 493 2.94 8.32 -4.76
C SER A 493 3.33 8.94 -3.42
N VAL A 494 3.73 8.11 -2.44
CA VAL A 494 4.22 8.58 -1.13
C VAL A 494 5.45 9.45 -1.28
N MET A 495 6.45 9.01 -2.06
CA MET A 495 7.68 9.79 -2.28
C MET A 495 7.42 11.09 -3.04
N ALA A 496 6.56 11.08 -4.05
CA ALA A 496 6.21 12.27 -4.81
C ALA A 496 5.48 13.31 -3.97
N LEU A 497 4.62 12.87 -3.04
CA LEU A 497 3.90 13.77 -2.15
C LEU A 497 4.81 14.31 -1.04
N LEU A 498 5.52 13.43 -0.34
CA LEU A 498 6.11 13.74 0.96
C LEU A 498 7.62 14.04 0.93
N ARG A 499 8.34 13.59 -0.11
CA ARG A 499 9.81 13.71 -0.18
C ARG A 499 10.32 14.73 -1.20
N LEU A 500 9.70 14.81 -2.38
CA LEU A 500 10.17 15.62 -3.52
C LEU A 500 9.82 17.10 -3.40
#